data_AF-A0A147K8C8-F1
#
_entry.id   AF-A0A147K8C8-F1
#
_cell.length_a   1.000
_cell.length_b   1.000
_cell.length_c   1.000
_cell.angle_alpha   90.00
_cell.angle_beta   90.00
_cell.angle_gamma   90.00
#
_symmetry.space_group_name_H-M   'P 1'
#
loop_
_entity.id
_entity.type
_entity.pdbx_description
1 polymer ?
#
loop_
_entity_poly.entity_id
_entity_poly.type
_entity_poly.pdbx_seq_one_letter_code
_entity_poly.pdbx_strand_id
1 'polypeptide(L)'
;MYLESDQENEIKGFVLEWDEVFSTYTILVGLPVKKKHTQNVKDYLQNTVQGNFNVMYDDGEGFLDVNVSIESLHTIQEEMTIRQVSEIVTNYIDQLMKVTKEA
;
A
#
# COMPACT_ATOMS: atom_id res chain seq x y z
N MET A 1 -13.56 -2.28 1.24
CA MET A 1 -14.00 -0.96 0.73
C MET A 1 -13.02 -0.53 -0.34
N TYR A 2 -13.49 -0.13 -1.53
CA TYR A 2 -12.65 0.45 -2.58
C TYR A 2 -12.64 1.98 -2.46
N LEU A 3 -11.46 2.60 -2.54
CA LEU A 3 -11.28 4.04 -2.49
C LEU A 3 -10.50 4.48 -3.73
N GLU A 4 -11.11 5.36 -4.52
CA GLU A 4 -10.49 5.99 -5.68
C GLU A 4 -9.71 7.23 -5.24
N SER A 5 -8.52 7.42 -5.80
CA SER A 5 -7.69 8.59 -5.52
C SER A 5 -7.88 9.64 -6.61
N ASP A 6 -8.22 10.86 -6.22
CA ASP A 6 -8.31 12.04 -7.11
C ASP A 6 -6.98 12.83 -7.18
N GLN A 7 -5.93 12.34 -6.49
CA GLN A 7 -4.58 12.88 -6.56
C GLN A 7 -3.92 12.49 -7.90
N GLU A 8 -2.99 13.31 -8.42
CA GLU A 8 -2.16 13.07 -9.62
C GLU A 8 -1.18 11.88 -9.50
N ASN A 9 -1.44 10.94 -8.60
CA ASN A 9 -0.66 9.74 -8.45
C ASN A 9 -1.01 8.76 -9.57
N GLU A 10 -0.03 8.02 -10.08
CA GLU A 10 -0.23 7.09 -11.21
C GLU A 10 -1.14 5.89 -10.84
N ILE A 11 -1.52 5.75 -9.56
CA ILE A 11 -2.46 4.74 -9.07
C ILE A 11 -3.92 5.22 -9.14
N LYS A 12 -4.81 4.34 -9.61
CA LYS A 12 -6.25 4.65 -9.71
C LYS A 12 -6.98 4.56 -8.35
N GLY A 13 -6.46 3.80 -7.40
CA GLY A 13 -7.10 3.60 -6.11
C GLY A 13 -6.47 2.47 -5.31
N PHE A 14 -7.02 2.23 -4.13
CA PHE A 14 -6.65 1.12 -3.25
C PHE A 14 -7.87 0.51 -2.58
N VAL A 15 -7.71 -0.69 -2.03
CA VAL A 15 -8.75 -1.39 -1.28
C VAL A 15 -8.33 -1.48 0.18
N LEU A 16 -9.26 -1.17 1.09
CA LEU A 16 -9.19 -1.59 2.48
C LEU A 16 -10.02 -2.86 2.65
N GLU A 17 -9.35 -3.98 2.86
CA GLU A 17 -9.94 -5.28 3.11
C GLU A 17 -9.97 -5.56 4.61
N TRP A 18 -11.08 -6.08 5.12
CA TRP A 18 -11.14 -6.61 6.47
C TRP A 18 -10.83 -8.10 6.41
N ASP A 19 -9.74 -8.52 7.03
CA ASP A 19 -9.39 -9.92 7.19
C ASP A 19 -10.07 -10.46 8.46
N GLU A 20 -11.08 -11.31 8.28
CA GLU A 20 -11.83 -11.90 9.38
C GLU A 20 -11.02 -12.91 10.20
N VAL A 21 -10.00 -13.55 9.60
CA VAL A 21 -9.19 -14.57 10.26
C VAL A 21 -8.22 -13.93 11.25
N PHE A 22 -7.61 -12.82 10.86
CA PHE A 22 -6.66 -12.08 11.70
C PHE A 22 -7.31 -10.89 12.42
N SER A 23 -8.56 -10.57 12.10
CA SER A 23 -9.27 -9.39 12.64
C SER A 23 -8.49 -8.10 12.44
N THR A 24 -7.90 -7.93 11.25
CA THR A 24 -7.13 -6.73 10.89
C THR A 24 -7.58 -6.17 9.54
N TYR A 25 -7.34 -4.89 9.32
CA TYR A 25 -7.51 -4.31 8.00
C TYR A 25 -6.22 -4.41 7.18
N THR A 26 -6.33 -4.79 5.91
CA THR A 26 -5.23 -4.84 4.95
C THR A 26 -5.47 -3.83 3.84
N ILE A 27 -4.44 -3.04 3.52
CA ILE A 27 -4.38 -2.19 2.34
C ILE A 27 -3.91 -3.06 1.18
N LEU A 28 -4.68 -3.11 0.10
CA LEU A 28 -4.31 -3.74 -1.16
C LEU A 28 -4.17 -2.65 -2.22
N VAL A 29 -3.01 -2.59 -2.86
CA VAL A 29 -2.73 -1.61 -3.92
C VAL A 29 -1.87 -2.23 -5.02
N GLY A 30 -2.23 -1.98 -6.28
CA GLY A 30 -1.42 -2.30 -7.45
C GLY A 30 -0.63 -1.08 -7.90
N LEU A 31 0.70 -1.14 -7.81
CA LEU A 31 1.57 -0.05 -8.23
C LEU A 31 1.93 -0.19 -9.73
N PRO A 32 1.77 0.86 -10.57
CA PRO A 32 2.07 0.85 -12.01
C PRO A 32 3.57 0.95 -12.31
N VAL A 33 4.36 0.05 -11.73
CA VAL A 33 5.84 0.08 -11.80
C VAL A 33 6.39 -1.18 -12.43
N LYS A 34 7.56 -1.10 -13.05
CA LYS A 34 8.21 -2.27 -13.69
C LYS A 34 8.72 -3.27 -12.65
N LYS A 35 8.69 -4.56 -13.00
CA LYS A 35 9.21 -5.69 -12.20
C LYS A 35 10.57 -5.45 -11.53
N LYS A 36 11.48 -4.72 -12.19
CA LYS A 36 12.82 -4.38 -11.63
C LYS A 36 12.77 -3.64 -10.29
N HIS A 37 11.67 -2.94 -9.98
CA HIS A 37 11.51 -2.19 -8.74
C HIS A 37 10.98 -3.03 -7.56
N THR A 38 10.64 -4.32 -7.79
CA THR A 38 10.13 -5.23 -6.76
C THR A 38 11.03 -5.25 -5.53
N GLN A 39 12.34 -5.34 -5.73
CA GLN A 39 13.29 -5.42 -4.61
C GLN A 39 13.33 -4.11 -3.81
N ASN A 40 13.36 -2.96 -4.49
CA ASN A 40 13.39 -1.65 -3.82
C ASN A 40 12.17 -1.44 -2.93
N VAL A 41 10.98 -1.83 -3.41
CA VAL A 41 9.74 -1.76 -2.62
C VAL A 41 9.81 -2.71 -1.43
N LYS A 42 10.28 -3.96 -1.62
CA LYS A 42 10.47 -4.91 -0.52
C LYS A 42 11.43 -4.36 0.54
N ASP A 43 12.57 -3.82 0.13
CA ASP A 43 13.58 -3.27 1.04
C ASP A 43 13.03 -2.07 1.83
N TYR A 44 12.26 -1.19 1.17
CA TYR A 44 11.59 -0.10 1.87
C TYR A 44 10.58 -0.59 2.90
N LEU A 45 9.73 -1.56 2.54
CA LEU A 45 8.72 -2.13 3.44
C LEU A 45 9.38 -2.83 4.63
N GLN A 46 10.47 -3.59 4.42
CA GLN A 46 11.22 -4.23 5.51
C GLN A 46 11.72 -3.23 6.56
N ASN A 47 12.00 -1.99 6.17
CA ASN A 47 12.49 -0.96 7.07
C ASN A 47 11.37 -0.10 7.68
N THR A 48 10.15 -0.13 7.13
CA THR A 48 9.07 0.79 7.50
C THR A 48 7.84 0.11 8.10
N VAL A 49 7.64 -1.18 7.81
CA VAL A 49 6.51 -1.99 8.26
C VAL A 49 6.94 -2.88 9.41
N GLN A 50 6.31 -2.72 10.58
CA GLN A 50 6.41 -3.73 11.64
C GLN A 50 5.28 -4.74 11.46
N GLY A 51 5.62 -5.94 10.99
CA GLY A 51 4.65 -7.01 10.74
C GLY A 51 4.80 -7.61 9.36
N ASN A 52 3.72 -8.23 8.88
CA ASN A 52 3.71 -8.92 7.60
C ASN A 52 3.25 -7.97 6.48
N PHE A 53 3.95 -8.05 5.36
CA PHE A 53 3.53 -7.48 4.08
C PHE A 53 3.74 -8.52 2.98
N ASN A 54 3.02 -8.37 1.87
CA ASN A 54 3.26 -9.14 0.66
C ASN A 54 3.56 -8.21 -0.51
N VAL A 55 4.53 -8.58 -1.33
CA VAL A 55 4.86 -7.88 -2.57
C VAL A 55 5.06 -8.90 -3.68
N MET A 56 4.21 -8.83 -4.70
CA MET A 56 4.23 -9.75 -5.84
C MET A 56 4.02 -8.95 -7.13
N TYR A 57 4.87 -9.20 -8.13
CA TYR A 57 4.66 -8.61 -9.45
C TYR A 57 3.69 -9.49 -10.24
N ASP A 58 2.61 -8.90 -10.75
CA ASP A 58 1.68 -9.55 -11.65
C ASP A 58 2.16 -9.34 -13.09
N ASP A 59 2.69 -10.40 -13.71
CA ASP A 59 3.15 -10.38 -15.10
C ASP A 59 2.00 -10.28 -16.13
N GLY A 60 0.75 -10.54 -15.72
CA GLY A 60 -0.46 -10.43 -16.54
C GLY A 60 -1.01 -9.02 -16.61
N GLU A 61 -1.18 -8.36 -15.45
CA GLU A 61 -1.68 -6.97 -15.39
C GLU A 61 -0.57 -5.91 -15.47
N GLY A 62 0.68 -6.31 -15.24
CA GLY A 62 1.85 -5.42 -15.29
C GLY A 62 2.03 -4.54 -14.05
N PHE A 63 1.30 -4.84 -12.97
CA PHE A 63 1.36 -4.13 -11.69
C PHE A 63 2.25 -4.86 -10.67
N LEU A 64 2.75 -4.08 -9.70
CA LEU A 64 3.34 -4.63 -8.49
C LEU A 64 2.29 -4.56 -7.38
N ASP A 65 1.74 -5.72 -7.01
CA ASP A 65 0.77 -5.84 -5.93
C ASP A 65 1.48 -5.72 -4.58
N VAL A 66 0.95 -4.85 -3.73
CA VAL A 66 1.44 -4.59 -2.39
C VAL A 66 0.28 -4.73 -1.40
N ASN A 67 0.46 -5.64 -0.44
CA ASN A 67 -0.49 -5.86 0.64
C ASN A 67 0.18 -5.54 1.97
N VAL A 68 -0.41 -4.64 2.75
CA VAL A 68 0.15 -4.19 4.03
C VAL A 68 -0.98 -4.06 5.05
N SER A 69 -0.81 -4.66 6.23
CA SER A 69 -1.78 -4.50 7.33
C SER A 69 -1.78 -3.04 7.83
N ILE A 70 -2.95 -2.46 8.05
CA ILE A 70 -3.12 -1.13 8.63
C ILE A 70 -2.42 -1.02 9.99
N GLU A 71 -2.43 -2.08 10.80
CA GLU A 71 -1.83 -2.08 12.15
C GLU A 71 -0.31 -1.87 12.11
N SER A 72 0.33 -2.23 11.00
CA SER A 72 1.75 -1.98 10.82
C SER A 72 2.08 -0.48 10.64
N LEU A 73 1.07 0.32 10.28
CA LEU A 73 1.14 1.78 10.16
C LEU A 73 0.71 2.40 11.49
N HIS A 74 1.65 2.53 12.44
CA HIS A 74 1.45 3.06 13.79
C HIS A 74 0.72 4.43 13.88
N THR A 75 0.66 5.16 12.77
CA THR A 75 -0.04 6.44 12.65
C THR A 75 -1.57 6.28 12.65
N ILE A 76 -2.10 5.08 12.41
CA ILE A 76 -3.53 4.82 12.31
C ILE A 76 -4.06 4.29 13.66
N GLN A 77 -5.08 4.97 14.19
CA GLN A 77 -5.76 4.62 15.44
C GLN A 77 -7.23 4.29 15.16
N GLU A 78 -7.85 3.45 15.98
CA GLU A 78 -9.25 3.00 15.80
C GLU A 78 -10.27 4.16 15.76
N GLU A 79 -9.99 5.24 16.50
CA GLU A 79 -10.86 6.42 16.59
C GLU A 79 -10.87 7.27 15.30
N MET A 80 -9.98 6.99 14.35
CA MET A 80 -9.82 7.81 13.15
C MET A 80 -10.99 7.63 12.19
N THR A 81 -11.42 8.73 11.60
CA THR A 81 -12.41 8.69 10.52
C THR A 81 -11.82 8.04 9.27
N ILE A 82 -12.67 7.43 8.44
CA ILE A 82 -12.27 6.85 7.15
C ILE A 82 -11.52 7.86 6.28
N ARG A 83 -11.89 9.15 6.32
CA ARG A 83 -11.19 10.22 5.60
C ARG A 83 -9.73 10.33 6.07
N GLN A 84 -9.49 10.41 7.38
CA GLN A 84 -8.13 10.54 7.92
C GLN A 84 -7.28 9.31 7.58
N VAL A 85 -7.87 8.12 7.70
CA VAL A 85 -7.22 6.87 7.29
C VAL A 85 -6.87 6.91 5.80
N SER A 86 -7.79 7.33 4.93
CA SER A 86 -7.54 7.42 3.49
C SER A 86 -6.42 8.40 3.14
N GLU A 87 -6.34 9.55 3.82
CA GLU A 87 -5.28 10.54 3.61
C GLU A 87 -3.90 9.97 4.01
N ILE A 88 -3.83 9.21 5.11
CA ILE A 88 -2.59 8.53 5.54
C ILE A 88 -2.20 7.45 4.54
N VAL A 89 -3.14 6.63 4.09
CA VAL A 89 -2.87 5.54 3.14
C VAL A 89 -2.40 6.09 1.80
N THR A 90 -3.05 7.13 1.27
CA THR A 90 -2.61 7.77 0.03
C THR A 90 -1.19 8.34 0.17
N ASN A 91 -0.90 9.05 1.26
CA ASN A 91 0.45 9.56 1.53
C ASN A 91 1.51 8.44 1.61
N TYR A 92 1.14 7.29 2.18
CA TYR A 92 2.03 6.13 2.26
C TYR A 92 2.29 5.52 0.87
N ILE A 93 1.26 5.38 0.04
CA ILE A 93 1.41 4.91 -1.34
C ILE A 93 2.33 5.84 -2.14
N ASP A 94 2.24 7.16 -1.91
CA ASP A 94 3.12 8.13 -2.58
C ASP A 94 4.58 7.96 -2.19
N GLN A 95 4.84 7.60 -0.93
CA GLN A 95 6.20 7.26 -0.48
C GLN A 95 6.70 5.99 -1.17
N LEU A 96 5.87 4.96 -1.31
CA LEU A 96 6.23 3.75 -2.08
C LEU A 96 6.56 4.08 -3.54
N MET A 97 5.74 4.92 -4.17
CA MET A 97 5.97 5.34 -5.56
C MET A 97 7.29 6.12 -5.71
N LYS A 98 7.66 6.99 -4.76
CA LYS A 98 8.93 7.72 -4.78
C LYS A 98 10.15 6.80 -4.77
N VAL A 99 10.13 5.75 -3.95
CA VAL A 99 11.21 4.73 -3.88
C VAL A 99 11.46 4.08 -5.25
N THR A 100 10.43 3.99 -6.10
CA THR A 100 10.57 3.42 -7.46
C THR A 100 11.08 4.42 -8.49
N LYS A 101 10.95 5.74 -8.26
CA LYS A 101 11.40 6.80 -9.16
C LYS A 101 12.84 7.23 -8.93
N GLU A 102 13.35 7.04 -7.71
CA GLU A 102 14.71 7.43 -7.30
C GLU A 102 15.77 6.32 -7.55
N ALA A 103 15.41 5.21 -8.21
CA ALA A 103 16.24 4.02 -8.37
C ALA A 103 16.41 3.51 -9.81
#